data_AF-A0A5M7QIL4-F1
#
_entry.id   AF-A0A5M7QIL4-F1
#
_cell.length_a   1.000
_cell.length_b   1.000
_cell.length_c   1.000
_cell.angle_alpha   90.00
_cell.angle_beta   90.00
_cell.angle_gamma   90.00
#
_symmetry.space_group_name_H-M   'P 1'
#
loop_
_entity.id
_entity.type
_entity.pdbx_description
1 polymer ?
#
loop_
_entity_poly.entity_id
_entity_poly.type
_entity_poly.pdbx_seq_one_letter_code
_entity_poly.pdbx_strand_id
1 'polypeptide(L)' 'MFLGNISDTLAFFFIAFYKSPDAFMAQHWVEIALVDYSFKVLICMVFFLPAYGVLLNAALKRLAERQTARQVNFG' A
#
# COMPACT_ATOMS: atom_id res chain seq x y z
N MET A 1 11.62 -2.03 3.29
CA MET A 1 10.26 -2.37 2.80
C MET A 1 9.86 -1.58 1.55
N PHE A 2 10.02 -0.25 1.51
CA PHE A 2 9.65 0.57 0.33
C PHE A 2 10.39 0.18 -0.95
N LEU A 3 11.73 0.07 -0.91
CA LEU A 3 12.52 -0.34 -2.08
C LEU A 3 12.16 -1.74 -2.59
N GLY A 4 11.74 -2.65 -1.71
CA GLY A 4 11.35 -4.02 -2.08
C GLY A 4 10.06 -4.08 -2.89
N ASN A 5 9.07 -3.24 -2.55
CA ASN A 5 7.81 -3.14 -3.30
C ASN A 5 8.01 -2.49 -4.68
N ILE A 6 8.92 -1.51 -4.75
CA ILE A 6 9.32 -0.87 -6.00
C ILE A 6 10.07 -1.87 -6.87
N SER A 7 11.06 -2.57 -6.31
CA SER A 7 11.85 -3.55 -7.04
C SER A 7 11.03 -4.73 -7.55
N ASP A 8 10.03 -5.19 -6.79
CA ASP A 8 9.12 -6.26 -7.22
C ASP A 8 8.29 -5.84 -8.44
N THR A 9 7.69 -4.65 -8.39
CA THR A 9 6.89 -4.11 -9.51
C THR A 9 7.77 -3.89 -10.75
N LEU A 10 8.95 -3.28 -10.58
CA LEU A 10 9.89 -3.09 -11.67
C LEU A 10 10.44 -4.41 -12.23
N ALA A 11 10.73 -5.39 -11.37
CA ALA A 11 11.20 -6.70 -11.79
C ALA A 11 10.11 -7.48 -12.53
N PHE A 12 8.85 -7.38 -12.11
CA PHE A 12 7.71 -7.98 -12.81
C PHE A 12 7.58 -7.42 -14.23
N PHE A 13 7.53 -6.10 -14.38
CA PHE A 13 7.43 -5.45 -15.70
C PHE A 13 8.70 -5.67 -16.53
N PHE A 14 9.88 -5.70 -15.91
CA PHE A 14 11.12 -6.07 -16.58
C PHE A 14 11.03 -7.49 -17.14
N ILE A 15 10.73 -8.50 -16.32
CA ILE A 15 10.68 -9.89 -16.77
C ILE A 15 9.57 -10.13 -17.81
N ALA A 16 8.41 -9.46 -17.65
CA ALA A 16 7.27 -9.65 -18.55
C ALA A 16 7.44 -8.98 -19.91
N PHE A 17 8.15 -7.85 -19.98
CA PHE A 17 8.20 -7.02 -21.19
C PHE A 17 9.60 -6.83 -21.78
N TYR A 18 10.66 -7.09 -21.02
CA TYR A 18 12.02 -7.11 -21.54
C TYR A 18 12.18 -8.30 -22.49
N LYS A 19 12.37 -8.00 -23.79
CA LYS A 19 12.32 -8.94 -24.93
C LYS A 19 10.94 -9.55 -25.24
N SER A 20 9.85 -8.92 -24.81
CA SER A 20 8.53 -9.26 -25.35
C SER A 20 8.50 -9.02 -26.87
N PRO A 21 7.77 -9.85 -27.65
CA PRO A 21 7.64 -9.69 -29.10
C PRO A 21 7.06 -8.34 -29.55
N ASP A 22 6.42 -7.59 -28.65
CA ASP A 22 5.93 -6.24 -28.90
C ASP A 22 7.04 -5.18 -28.69
N ALA A 23 7.55 -4.62 -29.79
CA ALA A 23 8.62 -3.62 -29.77
C ALA A 23 8.26 -2.37 -28.94
N PHE A 24 6.99 -1.95 -28.96
CA PHE A 24 6.51 -0.83 -28.17
C PHE A 24 6.60 -1.10 -26.66
N MET A 25 6.15 -2.26 -26.20
CA MET A 25 6.21 -2.61 -24.78
C MET A 25 7.64 -2.86 -24.32
N ALA A 26 8.49 -3.49 -25.14
CA ALA A 26 9.89 -3.71 -24.82
C ALA A 26 10.71 -2.40 -24.73
N GLN A 27 10.28 -1.32 -25.38
CA GLN A 27 10.90 0.01 -25.25
C GLN A 27 10.30 0.85 -24.10
N HIS A 28 8.99 0.75 -23.85
CA HIS A 28 8.27 1.61 -22.89
C HIS A 28 7.92 0.94 -21.55
N TRP A 29 8.35 -0.31 -21.30
CA TRP A 29 7.99 -1.03 -20.08
C TRP A 29 8.34 -0.28 -18.78
N VAL A 30 9.39 0.53 -18.77
CA VAL A 30 9.77 1.35 -17.61
C VAL A 30 8.71 2.42 -17.31
N GLU A 31 8.23 3.12 -18.33
CA GLU A 31 7.17 4.14 -18.17
C GLU A 31 5.88 3.49 -17.70
N ILE A 32 5.52 2.35 -18.26
CA ILE A 32 4.31 1.60 -17.88
C ILE A 32 4.40 1.17 -16.40
N ALA A 33 5.54 0.61 -15.99
CA ALA A 33 5.77 0.19 -14.60
C ALA A 33 5.74 1.38 -13.62
N LEU A 34 6.31 2.53 -14.01
CA LEU A 34 6.33 3.73 -13.19
C LEU A 34 4.92 4.29 -13.00
N VAL A 35 4.11 4.33 -14.06
CA VAL A 35 2.72 4.79 -14.03
C VAL A 35 1.87 3.87 -13.16
N ASP A 36 1.96 2.54 -13.34
CA ASP A 36 1.25 1.55 -12.51
C ASP A 36 1.59 1.73 -11.01
N TYR A 37 2.88 1.79 -10.70
CA TYR A 37 3.33 2.01 -9.32
C TYR A 37 2.83 3.33 -8.73
N SER A 38 2.83 4.41 -9.52
CA SER A 38 2.36 5.73 -9.08
C SER A 38 0.86 5.70 -8.76
N PHE A 39 0.04 5.09 -9.62
CA PHE A 39 -1.38 4.92 -9.38
C PHE A 39 -1.64 4.05 -8.15
N LYS A 40 -0.89 2.96 -7.98
CA LYS A 40 -0.98 2.07 -6.82
C LYS A 40 -0.73 2.83 -5.51
N VAL A 41 0.32 3.66 -5.46
CA VAL A 41 0.62 4.49 -4.28
C VAL A 41 -0.44 5.56 -4.06
N LEU A 42 -0.89 6.24 -5.11
CA LEU A 42 -1.89 7.30 -5.02
C LEU A 42 -3.20 6.76 -4.44
N ILE A 43 -3.69 5.62 -4.95
CA ILE A 43 -4.91 4.97 -4.43
C ILE A 43 -4.72 4.56 -2.97
N CYS A 44 -3.57 3.99 -2.61
CA CYS A 44 -3.24 3.67 -1.22
C CYS A 44 -3.27 4.92 -0.33
N MET A 45 -2.75 6.04 -0.80
CA MET A 45 -2.71 7.27 -0.02
C MET A 45 -4.09 7.91 0.14
N VAL A 46 -4.93 7.91 -0.90
CA VAL A 46 -6.25 8.55 -0.88
C VAL A 46 -7.28 7.71 -0.14
N PHE A 47 -7.23 6.39 -0.25
CA PHE A 47 -8.26 5.50 0.32
C PHE A 47 -7.79 4.74 1.56
N PHE A 48 -6.62 4.11 1.48
CA PHE A 48 -6.16 3.22 2.55
C PHE A 48 -5.62 4.00 3.75
N LEU A 49 -4.94 5.13 3.54
CA LEU A 49 -4.41 5.94 4.64
C LEU A 49 -5.52 6.54 5.52
N PRO A 50 -6.60 7.14 4.98
CA PRO A 50 -7.70 7.62 5.81
C PRO A 50 -8.46 6.48 6.49
N ALA A 51 -8.72 5.38 5.77
CA ALA A 51 -9.39 4.21 6.35
C ALA A 51 -8.58 3.60 7.51
N TYR A 52 -7.26 3.50 7.36
CA TYR A 52 -6.36 3.06 8.42
C TYR A 52 -6.41 3.99 9.63
N GLY A 53 -6.42 5.31 9.41
CA GLY A 53 -6.55 6.30 10.48
C GLY A 53 -7.85 6.16 11.28
N VAL A 54 -8.98 5.99 10.59
CA VAL A 54 -10.29 5.77 11.22
C VAL A 54 -10.30 4.47 12.01
N LEU A 55 -9.82 3.38 11.42
CA LEU A 55 -9.79 2.06 12.05
C LEU A 55 -8.87 2.03 13.27
N LEU A 56 -7.70 2.65 13.18
CA LEU A 56 -6.76 2.77 14.29
C LEU A 56 -7.37 3.57 15.43
N ASN A 57 -7.99 4.72 15.14
CA ASN A 57 -8.62 5.54 16.17
C ASN A 57 -9.79 4.80 16.84
N ALA A 58 -10.60 4.06 16.06
CA ALA A 58 -11.67 3.22 16.59
C ALA A 58 -11.13 2.10 17.48
N ALA A 59 -10.04 1.44 17.08
CA ALA A 59 -9.39 0.40 17.88
C ALA A 59 -8.82 0.95 19.19
N LEU A 60 -8.12 2.10 19.12
CA LEU A 60 -7.56 2.77 20.30
C LEU A 60 -8.66 3.20 21.27
N LYS A 61 -9.76 3.78 20.77
CA LYS A 61 -10.92 4.16 21.60
C LYS A 61 -11.52 2.95 22.31
N ARG A 62 -11.74 1.85 21.60
CA ARG A 62 -12.25 0.59 22.18
C ARG A 62 -11.32 0.00 23.24
N LEU A 63 -10.01 0.07 23.03
CA LEU A 63 -9.02 -0.39 24.01
C LEU A 63 -9.00 0.49 25.25
N ALA A 64 -9.05 1.81 25.08
CA ALA A 64 -9.12 2.77 26.18
C ALA A 64 -10.39 2.59 27.03
N GLU A 65 -11.57 2.47 26.40
CA GLU A 65 -12.84 2.21 27.09
C GLU A 65 -12.80 0.92 27.92
N ARG A 66 -12.18 -0.16 27.39
CA ARG A 66 -11.98 -1.41 28.13
C ARG A 66 -11.06 -1.25 29.34
N GLN A 67 -10.03 -0.40 29.26
CA GLN A 67 -9.15 -0.10 30.40
C GLN A 67 -9.91 0.67 31.49
N THR A 68 -10.68 1.70 31.11
CA THR A 68 -11.48 2.49 32.07
C THR A 68 -12.55 1.65 32.76
N ALA A 69 -13.29 0.82 32.01
CA ALA A 69 -14.29 -0.08 32.58
C ALA A 69 -13.67 -1.12 33.55
N ARG A 70 -12.44 -1.56 33.28
CA ARG A 70 -11.71 -2.44 34.18
C ARG A 70 -11.31 -1.72 35.46
N GLN A 71 -10.86 -0.47 35.41
CA GLN A 71 -10.46 0.31 36.60
C GLN A 71 -11.63 0.59 37.55
N VAL A 72 -12.83 0.90 37.03
CA VAL A 72 -14.03 1.18 37.84
C VAL A 72 -14.50 -0.06 38.62
N ASN A 73 -14.25 -1.27 38.09
CA ASN A 73 -14.68 -2.52 38.73
C ASN A 73 -13.73 -3.00 39.85
N PHE A 74 -12.63 -2.28 40.11
CA PHE A 74 -11.66 -2.56 41.18
C PHE A 74 -11.66 -1.48 42.28
N GLY A 75 -12.66 -0.60 42.32
CA GLY A 75 -12.85 0.44 43.35
C GLY A 75 -14.02 0.15 44.28
#